data_AF-A0A1X0DA24-F1
#
_entry.id   AF-A0A1X0DA24-F1
#
_cell.length_a   1.000
_cell.length_b   1.000
_cell.length_c   1.000
_cell.angle_alpha   90.00
_cell.angle_beta   90.00
_cell.angle_gamma   90.00
#
_symmetry.space_group_name_H-M   'P 1'
#
loop_
_entity.id
_entity.type
_entity.pdbx_description
1 polymer ?
#
loop_
_entity_poly.entity_id
_entity_poly.type
_entity_poly.pdbx_seq_one_letter_code
_entity_poly.pdbx_strand_id
1 'polypeptide(L)'
;MDIDPIDVPNLDEDGSFEYVAYELDVPVTRRAIKYAVMRREVLPTRIGRKNLFSRRDWLDWIASRKQPGHYRAPESVVGQKN
;
A
#
# COMPACT_ATOMS: atom_id res chain seq x y z
N MET A 1 26.64 -4.02 -11.01
CA MET A 1 25.22 -3.64 -10.95
C MET A 1 25.01 -3.14 -9.55
N ASP A 2 24.86 -1.82 -9.40
CA ASP A 2 24.61 -1.22 -8.10
C ASP A 2 23.13 -1.39 -7.78
N ILE A 3 22.83 -1.91 -6.60
CA ILE A 3 21.47 -2.03 -6.09
C ILE A 3 21.08 -0.66 -5.56
N ASP A 4 19.97 -0.10 -6.05
CA ASP A 4 19.40 1.11 -5.48
C ASP A 4 18.95 0.79 -4.03
N PRO A 5 19.38 1.55 -3.01
CA PRO A 5 18.97 1.34 -1.63
C PRO A 5 17.45 1.25 -1.43
N ILE A 6 16.65 1.89 -2.29
CA ILE A 6 15.19 1.86 -2.21
C ILE A 6 14.58 0.50 -2.57
N ASP A 7 15.31 -0.32 -3.32
CA ASP A 7 14.89 -1.65 -3.78
C ASP A 7 15.29 -2.76 -2.78
N VAL A 8 15.99 -2.41 -1.70
CA VAL A 8 16.38 -3.37 -0.66
C VAL A 8 15.16 -3.72 0.23
N PRO A 9 14.74 -4.99 0.32
CA PRO A 9 13.58 -5.38 1.12
C PRO A 9 13.95 -5.51 2.60
N ASN A 10 13.93 -4.39 3.33
CA ASN A 10 14.32 -4.30 4.72
C ASN A 10 13.21 -3.85 5.69
N LEU A 11 12.00 -3.58 5.20
CA LEU A 11 10.86 -3.16 6.01
C LEU A 11 9.95 -4.35 6.32
N ASP A 12 9.55 -4.54 7.58
CA ASP A 12 8.38 -5.35 7.92
C ASP A 12 7.09 -4.52 7.85
N GLU A 13 5.92 -5.05 8.22
CA GLU A 13 4.66 -4.29 8.14
C GLU A 13 4.67 -3.02 9.02
N ASP A 14 5.35 -3.05 10.17
CA ASP A 14 5.43 -1.90 11.07
C ASP A 14 6.38 -0.83 10.52
N GLY A 15 7.57 -1.23 10.03
CA GLY A 15 8.49 -0.32 9.34
C GLY A 15 7.90 0.22 8.03
N SER A 16 7.08 -0.57 7.35
CA SER A 16 6.32 -0.13 6.18
C SER A 16 5.31 0.97 6.52
N PHE A 17 4.62 0.84 7.65
CA PHE A 17 3.74 1.89 8.15
C PHE A 17 4.51 3.16 8.50
N GLU A 18 5.64 3.06 9.20
CA GLU A 18 6.46 4.22 9.56
C GLU A 18 6.99 4.95 8.31
N TYR A 19 7.48 4.21 7.33
CA TYR A 19 7.93 4.76 6.06
C TYR A 19 6.80 5.50 5.33
N VAL A 20 5.64 4.85 5.13
CA VAL A 20 4.55 5.46 4.36
C VAL A 20 3.89 6.62 5.10
N ALA A 21 3.67 6.49 6.42
CA ALA A 21 2.94 7.49 7.19
C ALA A 21 3.80 8.69 7.59
N TYR A 22 5.07 8.47 7.96
CA TYR A 22 5.90 9.52 8.55
C TYR A 22 7.02 10.00 7.63
N GLU A 23 7.65 9.11 6.84
CA GLU A 23 8.68 9.56 5.89
C GLU A 23 8.07 10.13 4.60
N LEU A 24 6.99 9.52 4.09
CA LEU A 24 6.30 9.99 2.88
C LEU A 24 5.12 10.93 3.14
N ASP A 25 4.75 11.15 4.41
CA ASP A 25 3.61 11.98 4.82
C ASP A 25 2.28 11.58 4.15
N VAL A 26 2.07 10.27 3.91
CA VAL A 26 0.83 9.75 3.31
C VAL A 26 -0.14 9.36 4.44
N PRO A 27 -1.40 9.86 4.44
CA PRO A 27 -2.35 9.59 5.50
C PRO A 27 -2.91 8.16 5.42
N VAL A 28 -2.12 7.18 5.86
CA VAL A 28 -2.49 5.77 5.94
C VAL A 28 -2.61 5.30 7.39
N THR A 29 -3.28 4.16 7.59
CA THR A 29 -3.34 3.48 8.89
C THR A 29 -2.56 2.17 8.84
N ARG A 30 -2.13 1.64 9.99
CA ARG A 30 -1.56 0.27 10.07
C ARG A 30 -2.48 -0.78 9.45
N ARG A 31 -3.80 -0.62 9.60
CA ARG A 31 -4.80 -1.50 8.98
C ARG A 31 -4.74 -1.43 7.45
N ALA A 32 -4.54 -0.24 6.86
CA ALA A 32 -4.41 -0.09 5.42
C ALA A 32 -3.18 -0.83 4.86
N ILE A 33 -2.03 -0.71 5.53
CA ILE A 33 -0.80 -1.44 5.22
C ILE A 33 -1.04 -2.95 5.30
N LYS A 34 -1.59 -3.44 6.41
CA LYS A 34 -1.92 -4.86 6.59
C LYS A 34 -2.85 -5.38 5.49
N TYR A 35 -3.87 -4.61 5.12
CA TYR A 35 -4.80 -5.00 4.06
C TYR A 35 -4.15 -5.01 2.68
N ALA A 36 -3.23 -4.11 2.40
CA ALA A 36 -2.43 -4.14 1.16
C ALA A 36 -1.70 -5.47 1.01
N VAL A 37 -1.03 -5.91 2.08
CA VAL A 37 -0.29 -7.17 2.12
C VAL A 37 -1.23 -8.36 2.01
N MET A 38 -2.31 -8.38 2.81
CA MET A 38 -3.29 -9.48 2.79
C MET A 38 -3.96 -9.65 1.44
N ARG A 39 -4.25 -8.54 0.74
CA ARG A 39 -4.87 -8.54 -0.60
C ARG A 39 -3.87 -8.74 -1.73
N ARG A 40 -2.57 -8.90 -1.41
CA ARG A 40 -1.47 -9.03 -2.39
C ARG A 40 -1.39 -7.83 -3.34
N GLU A 41 -1.80 -6.65 -2.87
CA GLU A 41 -1.54 -5.38 -3.56
C GLU A 41 -0.05 -5.02 -3.48
N VAL A 42 0.63 -5.50 -2.41
CA VAL A 42 2.09 -5.41 -2.23
C VAL A 42 2.64 -6.81 -1.97
N LEU A 43 3.66 -7.21 -2.74
CA LEU A 43 4.22 -8.56 -2.65
C LEU A 43 5.40 -8.59 -1.67
N PRO A 44 5.37 -9.48 -0.66
CA PRO A 44 6.49 -9.61 0.26
C PRO A 44 7.64 -10.40 -0.35
N THR A 45 8.86 -9.96 -0.07
CA THR A 45 10.05 -10.79 -0.20
C THR A 45 10.23 -11.62 1.07
N ARG A 46 10.22 -12.95 0.93
CA ARG A 46 10.37 -13.90 2.05
C ARG A 46 11.86 -14.08 2.36
N ILE A 47 12.33 -13.53 3.48
CA ILE A 47 13.71 -13.72 3.96
C ILE A 47 13.66 -14.35 5.36
N GLY A 48 14.18 -15.58 5.47
CA GLY A 48 14.08 -16.38 6.68
C GLY A 48 12.61 -16.63 7.06
N ARG A 49 12.23 -16.24 8.29
CA ARG A 49 10.84 -16.37 8.81
C ARG A 49 10.02 -15.09 8.68
N LYS A 50 10.55 -14.04 8.05
CA LYS A 50 9.90 -12.74 7.93
C LYS A 50 9.47 -12.46 6.49
N ASN A 51 8.38 -11.70 6.37
CA ASN A 51 7.97 -11.05 5.13
C ASN A 51 8.55 -9.63 5.18
N LEU A 52 9.34 -9.26 4.17
CA LEU A 52 9.96 -7.95 4.07
C LEU A 52 9.56 -7.26 2.77
N PHE A 53 9.57 -5.94 2.79
CA PHE A 53 9.18 -5.06 1.70
C PHE A 53 10.28 -4.03 1.47
N SER A 54 10.47 -3.65 0.22
CA SER A 54 11.32 -2.53 -0.15
C SER A 54 10.53 -1.22 -0.06
N ARG A 55 11.24 -0.10 -0.08
CA ARG A 55 10.60 1.22 -0.18
C ARG A 55 9.94 1.39 -1.56
N ARG A 56 10.51 0.80 -2.61
CA ARG A 56 9.96 0.78 -3.97
C ARG A 56 8.57 0.17 -4.01
N ASP A 57 8.39 -0.99 -3.36
CA ASP A 57 7.11 -1.71 -3.30
C ASP A 57 5.96 -0.80 -2.82
N TRP A 58 6.23 0.04 -1.81
CA TRP A 58 5.24 0.96 -1.26
C TRP A 58 5.01 2.19 -2.14
N LEU A 59 6.03 2.69 -2.82
CA LEU A 59 5.87 3.76 -3.81
C LEU A 59 5.00 3.31 -4.99
N ASP A 60 5.23 2.08 -5.49
CA ASP A 60 4.45 1.50 -6.59
C ASP A 60 3.00 1.29 -6.17
N TRP A 61 2.78 0.83 -4.94
CA TRP A 61 1.45 0.71 -4.36
C TRP A 61 0.72 2.05 -4.26
N ILE A 62 1.39 3.12 -3.81
CA ILE A 62 0.82 4.48 -3.81
C ILE A 62 0.51 4.92 -5.24
N ALA A 63 1.43 4.71 -6.19
CA ALA A 63 1.24 5.07 -7.59
C ALA A 63 0.03 4.37 -8.21
N SER A 64 -0.20 3.09 -7.86
CA SER A 64 -1.34 2.30 -8.33
C SER A 64 -2.70 2.81 -7.84
N ARG A 65 -2.74 3.63 -6.78
CA ARG A 65 -3.99 4.22 -6.26
C ARG A 65 -4.51 5.40 -7.05
N LYS A 66 -3.74 5.92 -8.00
CA LYS A 66 -4.17 7.07 -8.81
C LYS A 66 -5.46 6.70 -9.54
N GLN A 67 -6.56 7.39 -9.19
CA GLN A 67 -7.83 7.25 -9.91
C GLN A 67 -7.84 8.19 -11.13
N PRO A 68 -8.26 7.72 -12.32
CA PRO A 68 -8.21 8.53 -13.54
C PRO A 68 -9.31 9.59 -13.64
N GLY A 69 -10.17 9.78 -12.63
CA GLY A 69 -11.29 10.72 -12.71
C GLY A 69 -11.86 11.14 -11.35
N HIS A 70 -12.84 12.05 -11.39
CA HIS A 70 -13.56 12.50 -10.19
C HIS A 70 -14.27 11.33 -9.50
N TYR A 71 -14.19 11.27 -8.17
CA TYR A 71 -14.95 10.33 -7.36
C TYR A 71 -16.44 10.47 -7.67
N ARG A 72 -17.03 9.44 -8.30
CA ARG A 72 -18.49 9.29 -8.40
C ARG A 72 -18.93 8.42 -7.23
N ALA A 73 -19.63 9.03 -6.27
CA ALA A 73 -20.38 8.24 -5.30
C ALA A 73 -21.36 7.33 -6.07
N PRO A 74 -21.53 6.06 -5.67
CA PRO A 74 -22.58 5.24 -6.24
C PRO A 74 -23.90 5.97 -6.02
N GLU A 75 -24.71 6.13 -7.08
CA GLU A 75 -26.08 6.57 -6.94
C GLU A 75 -26.75 5.61 -5.95
N SER A 76 -27.11 6.11 -4.77
CA SER A 76 -27.97 5.37 -3.88
C SER A 76 -29.18 4.97 -4.69
N VAL A 77 -29.49 3.67 -4.72
CA VAL A 77 -30.72 3.16 -5.32
C VAL A 77 -31.86 3.71 -4.48
N VAL A 78 -32.29 4.94 -4.78
CA VAL A 78 -33.44 5.62 -4.21
C VAL A 78 -34.64 4.76 -4.57
N GLY A 79 -35.35 4.31 -3.54
CA GLY A 79 -36.26 3.17 -3.61
C GLY A 79 -37.30 3.23 -4.72
N GLN A 80 -37.37 2.15 -5.50
CA GLN A 80 -38.61 1.75 -6.14
C GLN A 80 -39.54 1.19 -5.06
N LYS A 81 -40.39 2.06 -4.51
CA LYS A 81 -41.67 1.64 -3.95
C LYS A 81 -42.60 1.36 -5.13
N ASN A 82 -42.92 0.08 -5.34
CA ASN A 82 -44.17 -0.32 -5.97
C ASN A 82 -45.20 -0.58 -4.87
#